data_AF-A0A521B5Q0-F1
#
_entry.id   AF-A0A521B5Q0-F1
#
_cell.length_a   1.000
_cell.length_b   1.000
_cell.length_c   1.000
_cell.angle_alpha   90.00
_cell.angle_beta   90.00
_cell.angle_gamma   90.00
#
_symmetry.space_group_name_H-M   'P 1'
#
loop_
_entity.id
_entity.type
_entity.pdbx_description
1 polymer ?
#
loop_
_entity_poly.entity_id
_entity_poly.type
_entity_poly.pdbx_seq_one_letter_code
_entity_poly.pdbx_strand_id
1 'polypeptide(L)' 'MKIEIFDKAGNEIASWEVDEETCNRFKALSKEDIVLELATGIAVSLKEMGVDLTFNVIVNEWGKVVVCGREIDLAGNSRL' A
#
# COMPACT_ATOMS: atom_id res chain seq x y z
N MET A 1 -9.61 12.62 -0.54
CA MET A 1 -8.49 12.15 0.31
C MET A 1 -7.57 11.32 -0.57
N LYS A 2 -6.37 10.93 -0.12
CA LYS A 2 -5.46 10.15 -0.97
C LYS A 2 -4.81 8.99 -0.24
N ILE A 3 -4.43 8.00 -1.04
CA ILE A 3 -3.53 6.91 -0.66
C ILE A 3 -2.23 7.12 -1.44
N GLU A 4 -1.11 7.00 -0.75
CA GLU A 4 0.22 7.22 -1.31
C GLU A 4 1.14 6.09 -0.86
N ILE A 5 1.95 5.60 -1.79
CA ILE A 5 2.94 4.54 -1.55
C ILE A 5 4.30 5.11 -1.92
N PHE A 6 5.26 4.98 -1.01
CA PHE A 6 6.63 5.44 -1.18
C PHE A 6 7.60 4.27 -1.10
N ASP A 7 8.69 4.34 -1.85
CA ASP A 7 9.80 3.39 -1.78
C ASP A 7 10.65 3.61 -0.51
N LYS A 8 11.65 2.75 -0.31
CA LYS A 8 12.59 2.83 0.83
C LYS A 8 13.52 4.05 0.79
N ALA A 9 13.65 4.72 -0.36
CA ALA A 9 14.40 5.96 -0.51
C ALA A 9 13.51 7.21 -0.30
N GLY A 10 12.19 7.03 -0.13
CA GLY A 10 11.23 8.10 0.06
C GLY A 10 10.64 8.67 -1.24
N ASN A 11 10.86 8.03 -2.39
CA ASN A 11 10.24 8.43 -3.65
C ASN A 11 8.80 7.89 -3.72
N GLU A 12 7.88 8.67 -4.27
CA GLU A 12 6.51 8.21 -4.51
C GLU A 12 6.48 7.16 -5.64
N ILE A 13 5.94 5.98 -5.35
CA ILE A 13 5.72 4.89 -6.31
C ILE A 13 4.33 5.05 -6.95
N ALA A 14 3.32 5.32 -6.12
CA ALA A 14 1.94 5.39 -6.56
C ALA A 14 1.12 6.32 -5.66
N SER A 15 0.14 6.99 -6.26
CA SER A 15 -0.80 7.88 -5.59
C SER A 15 -2.15 7.82 -6.30
N TRP A 16 -3.24 7.78 -5.52
CA TRP A 16 -4.59 7.94 -6.06
C TRP A 16 -5.54 8.57 -5.04
N GLU A 17 -6.57 9.23 -5.56
CA GLU A 17 -7.63 9.80 -4.75
C GLU A 17 -8.64 8.74 -4.32
N VAL A 18 -9.15 8.88 -3.10
CA VAL A 18 -10.21 8.05 -2.53
C VAL A 18 -11.27 8.93 -1.86
N ASP A 19 -12.50 8.40 -1.86
CA ASP A 19 -13.64 9.00 -1.17
C ASP A 19 -13.56 8.83 0.36
N GLU A 20 -14.50 9.47 1.05
CA GLU A 20 -14.56 9.46 2.52
C GLU A 20 -14.92 8.10 3.10
N GLU A 21 -15.78 7.35 2.42
CA GLU A 21 -16.21 6.03 2.84
C GLU A 21 -15.03 5.03 2.85
N THR A 22 -14.29 4.98 1.75
CA THR A 22 -13.07 4.17 1.59
C THR A 22 -12.05 4.55 2.64
N CYS A 23 -11.88 5.84 2.87
CA CYS A 23 -10.96 6.35 3.87
C CYS A 23 -11.34 5.91 5.30
N ASN A 24 -12.63 5.97 5.65
CA ASN A 24 -13.12 5.54 6.95
C ASN A 24 -13.00 4.03 7.14
N ARG A 25 -13.19 3.23 6.08
CA ARG A 25 -12.91 1.79 6.10
C ARG A 25 -11.46 1.51 6.45
N PHE A 26 -10.50 2.12 5.76
CA PHE A 26 -9.07 1.93 6.06
C PHE A 26 -8.67 2.41 7.45
N LYS A 27 -9.29 3.47 7.98
CA LYS A 27 -9.03 3.94 9.35
C LYS A 27 -9.41 2.91 10.42
N ALA A 28 -10.42 2.08 10.17
CA ALA A 28 -10.86 1.03 11.08
C ALA A 28 -9.94 -0.20 11.09
N LEU A 29 -9.06 -0.34 10.08
CA LEU A 29 -8.18 -1.49 9.91
C LEU A 29 -6.86 -1.36 10.69
N SER A 30 -6.28 -2.52 11.00
CA SER A 30 -4.91 -2.63 11.50
C SER A 30 -3.89 -2.19 10.43
N LYS A 31 -2.64 -1.95 10.82
CA LYS A 31 -1.62 -1.54 9.84
C LYS A 31 -1.35 -2.68 8.85
N GLU A 32 -1.33 -3.91 9.36
CA GLU A 32 -1.10 -5.13 8.60
C GLU A 32 -2.22 -5.36 7.58
N ASP A 33 -3.48 -5.19 7.99
CA ASP A 33 -4.64 -5.35 7.10
C ASP A 33 -4.67 -4.29 5.99
N ILE A 34 -4.30 -3.04 6.31
CA ILE A 34 -4.19 -1.97 5.31
C ILE A 34 -3.16 -2.35 4.24
N VAL A 35 -1.97 -2.79 4.65
CA VAL A 35 -0.90 -3.20 3.73
C VAL A 35 -1.35 -4.38 2.87
N LEU A 36 -2.00 -5.36 3.49
CA LEU A 36 -2.52 -6.54 2.80
C LEU A 36 -3.56 -6.17 1.73
N GLU A 37 -4.55 -5.34 2.07
CA GLU A 37 -5.61 -4.92 1.15
C GLU A 37 -5.03 -4.13 -0.04
N LEU A 38 -4.11 -3.19 0.23
CA LEU A 38 -3.45 -2.40 -0.82
C LEU A 38 -2.60 -3.24 -1.76
N ALA A 39 -1.75 -4.12 -1.21
CA ALA A 39 -0.91 -4.97 -2.04
C ALA A 39 -1.71 -6.03 -2.80
N THR A 40 -2.84 -6.51 -2.24
CA THR A 40 -3.78 -7.38 -2.96
C THR A 40 -4.41 -6.64 -4.14
N GLY A 41 -4.89 -5.41 -3.94
CA GLY A 41 -5.46 -4.60 -5.02
C GLY A 41 -4.46 -4.39 -6.16
N ILE A 42 -3.22 -4.02 -5.82
CA ILE A 42 -2.15 -3.83 -6.80
C ILE A 42 -1.80 -5.14 -7.52
N ALA A 43 -1.70 -6.27 -6.79
CA ALA A 43 -1.41 -7.57 -7.39
C ALA A 43 -2.49 -7.98 -8.40
N VAL A 44 -3.78 -7.75 -8.08
CA VAL A 44 -4.89 -8.02 -8.99
C VAL A 44 -4.79 -7.16 -10.25
N SER A 45 -4.58 -5.84 -10.09
CA SER A 45 -4.44 -4.94 -11.24
C SER A 45 -3.24 -5.29 -12.13
N LEU A 46 -2.09 -5.63 -11.55
CA LEU A 46 -0.91 -6.06 -12.32
C LEU A 46 -1.17 -7.36 -13.08
N LYS A 47 -1.86 -8.32 -12.44
CA LYS A 47 -2.23 -9.58 -13.09
C LYS A 47 -3.15 -9.36 -14.29
N GLU A 48 -4.09 -8.42 -14.20
CA GLU A 48 -4.94 -8.03 -15.32
C GLU A 48 -4.15 -7.40 -16.48
N MET A 49 -3.02 -6.77 -16.19
CA MET A 49 -2.07 -6.24 -17.17
C MET A 49 -1.08 -7.29 -17.71
N GLY A 50 -1.21 -8.55 -17.30
CA GLY A 50 -0.33 -9.64 -17.71
C GLY A 50 1.00 -9.71 -16.94
N VAL A 51 1.11 -8.97 -15.82
CA VAL A 51 2.28 -8.95 -14.95
C VAL A 51 2.00 -9.80 -13.72
N ASP A 52 2.77 -10.88 -13.52
CA ASP A 52 2.63 -11.76 -12.35
C ASP A 52 3.70 -11.42 -11.30
N LEU A 53 3.30 -10.66 -10.27
CA LEU A 53 4.13 -10.38 -9.11
C LEU A 53 3.50 -10.99 -7.86
N THR A 54 4.34 -11.60 -7.03
CA THR A 54 3.90 -12.09 -5.72
C THR A 54 3.75 -10.92 -4.75
N PHE A 55 2.88 -11.10 -3.75
CA PHE A 55 2.64 -10.13 -2.68
C PHE A 55 3.94 -9.64 -2.02
N ASN A 56 4.85 -10.57 -1.71
CA ASN A 56 6.12 -10.25 -1.06
C ASN A 56 7.01 -9.37 -1.94
N VAL A 57 6.98 -9.54 -3.26
CA VAL A 57 7.74 -8.69 -4.18
C VAL A 57 7.18 -7.27 -4.18
N ILE A 58 5.85 -7.12 -4.21
CA ILE A 58 5.18 -5.82 -4.20
C ILE A 58 5.50 -5.06 -2.91
N VAL A 59 5.29 -5.68 -1.76
CA VAL A 59 5.48 -5.02 -0.45
C VAL A 59 6.96 -4.77 -0.14
N ASN A 60 7.88 -5.60 -0.65
CA ASN A 60 9.32 -5.41 -0.41
C ASN A 60 9.87 -4.10 -0.99
N GLU A 61 9.23 -3.55 -2.02
CA GLU A 61 9.64 -2.28 -2.62
C GLU A 61 9.17 -1.08 -1.79
N TRP A 62 8.21 -1.26 -0.89
CA TRP A 62 7.59 -0.18 -0.15
C TRP A 62 8.41 0.17 1.09
N GLY A 63 8.68 1.46 1.27
CA GLY A 63 9.25 2.02 2.49
C GLY A 63 8.18 2.59 3.42
N LYS A 64 7.20 3.31 2.85
CA LYS A 64 6.13 3.96 3.62
C LYS A 64 4.83 3.94 2.83
N VAL A 65 3.72 3.79 3.53
CA VAL A 65 2.36 4.00 2.98
C VAL A 65 1.69 5.11 3.77
N VAL A 66 1.03 6.03 3.08
CA VAL A 66 0.21 7.08 3.70
C VAL A 66 -1.24 6.87 3.24
N VAL A 67 -2.12 6.54 4.17
CA VAL A 67 -3.54 6.33 3.89
C VAL A 67 -4.34 7.43 4.57
N CYS A 68 -4.87 8.35 3.78
CA CYS A 68 -5.64 9.48 4.29
C CYS A 68 -4.94 10.29 5.40
N GLY A 69 -3.64 10.50 5.26
CA GLY A 69 -2.82 11.21 6.26
C GLY A 69 -2.37 10.34 7.45
N ARG A 70 -2.77 9.06 7.52
CA ARG A 70 -2.19 8.08 8.46
C ARG A 70 -0.95 7.46 7.84
N GLU A 71 0.21 7.70 8.43
CA GLU A 71 1.46 7.11 7.98
C GLU A 71 1.68 5.70 8.57
N ILE A 72 2.16 4.79 7.72
CA ILE A 72 2.53 3.41 8.04
C ILE A 72 3.94 3.20 7.49
N ASP A 73 4.91 3.18 8.41
CA ASP A 73 6.30 2.86 8.08
C ASP A 73 6.47 1.34 7.93
N LEU A 74 7.04 0.92 6.81
CA LEU A 74 7.33 -0.47 6.45
C LEU A 74 8.83 -0.76 6.44
N ALA A 75 9.69 0.27 6.45
CA ALA A 75 11.14 0.14 6.41
C ALA A 75 11.72 -0.55 7.68
N GLY A 76 10.92 -0.68 8.74
CA GLY A 76 11.31 -1.33 10.00
C GLY A 76 11.03 -2.83 10.12
N ASN A 77 10.25 -3.45 9.21
CA ASN A 77 9.87 -4.87 9.32
C ASN A 77 10.70 -5.77 8.39
N SER A 78 11.99 -5.90 8.69
CA SER A 78 12.93 -6.83 8.04
C SER A 78 12.70 -8.33 8.37
N ARG A 79 11.50 -8.74 8.78
CA ARG A 79 11.14 -10.15 9.05
C ARG A 79 9.65 -10.40 8.83
N LEU A 80 9.29 -10.73 7.59
CA LEU A 80 8.16 -11.60 7.27
C LEU A 80 8.72 -12.86 6.60
#